data_AF-A0A7X6Y9D4-F1
#
_entry.id   AF-A0A7X6Y9D4-F1
#
_cell.length_a   1.000
_cell.length_b   1.000
_cell.length_c   1.000
_cell.angle_alpha   90.00
_cell.angle_beta   90.00
_cell.angle_gamma   90.00
#
_symmetry.space_group_name_H-M   'P 1'
#
loop_
_entity.id
_entity.type
_entity.pdbx_description
1 polymer ?
#
loop_
_entity_poly.entity_id
_entity_poly.type
_entity_poly.pdbx_seq_one_letter_code
_entity_poly.pdbx_strand_id
1 'polypeptide(L)' 'VIAANPKSVEDYRNGKDKAFGFLVGQVMKISKGQANPKLVNEILRKKL' A
#
# COMPACT_ATOMS: atom_id res chain seq x y z
N VAL A 1 7.40 3.38 0.88
CA VAL A 1 6.21 3.30 -0.01
C VAL A 1 5.27 4.49 0.18
N ILE A 2 4.69 4.72 1.36
CA ILE A 2 3.72 5.83 1.61
C ILE A 2 4.28 7.21 1.22
N ALA A 3 5.41 7.62 1.82
CA ALA A 3 6.06 8.89 1.48
C ALA A 3 6.56 8.99 0.03
N ALA A 4 6.80 7.84 -0.62
CA ALA A 4 7.26 7.77 -2.01
C ALA A 4 6.11 7.78 -3.02
N ASN A 5 4.86 7.63 -2.57
CA ASN A 5 3.68 7.56 -3.44
C ASN A 5 2.54 8.44 -2.88
N PRO A 6 2.76 9.74 -2.65
CA PRO A 6 1.77 10.63 -2.02
C PRO A 6 0.44 10.67 -2.78
N LYS A 7 0.48 10.64 -4.12
CA LYS A 7 -0.72 10.60 -4.96
C LYS A 7 -1.57 9.35 -4.72
N SER A 8 -0.97 8.18 -4.59
CA SER A 8 -1.70 6.93 -4.32
C SER A 8 -2.30 6.90 -2.92
N VAL A 9 -1.64 7.54 -1.94
CA VAL A 9 -2.17 7.71 -0.59
C VAL A 9 -3.40 8.61 -0.61
N GLU A 10 -3.34 9.73 -1.33
CA GLU A 10 -4.45 10.66 -1.49
C GLU A 10 -5.61 10.02 -2.27
N ASP A 11 -5.33 9.31 -3.36
CA ASP A 11 -6.32 8.55 -4.12
C ASP A 11 -7.04 7.52 -3.25
N TYR A 12 -6.32 6.80 -2.38
CA TYR A 12 -6.92 5.87 -1.42
C TYR A 12 -7.82 6.60 -0.42
N ARG A 13 -7.37 7.73 0.13
CA ARG A 13 -8.17 8.57 1.04
C ARG A 13 -9.44 9.13 0.38
N ASN A 14 -9.38 9.38 -0.93
CA ASN A 14 -10.52 9.77 -1.75
C ASN A 14 -11.42 8.58 -2.16
N GLY A 15 -11.23 7.39 -1.56
CA GLY A 15 -12.06 6.20 -1.79
C GLY A 15 -11.70 5.38 -3.02
N LYS A 16 -10.54 5.62 -3.66
CA LYS A 16 -10.10 4.80 -4.79
C LYS A 16 -9.35 3.57 -4.29
N ASP A 17 -10.08 2.49 -4.05
CA ASP A 17 -9.54 1.20 -3.57
C ASP A 17 -8.42 0.63 -4.44
N LYS A 18 -8.40 0.93 -5.74
CA LYS A 18 -7.31 0.52 -6.66
C LYS A 18 -5.94 1.07 -6.22
N ALA A 19 -5.90 2.25 -5.61
CA ALA A 19 -4.66 2.86 -5.15
C ALA A 19 -4.06 2.10 -3.96
N PHE A 20 -4.90 1.49 -3.12
CA PHE A 20 -4.45 0.61 -2.04
C PHE A 20 -3.74 -0.64 -2.58
N GLY A 21 -4.32 -1.31 -3.57
CA GLY A 21 -3.71 -2.48 -4.22
C GLY A 21 -2.36 -2.17 -4.85
N PHE A 22 -2.19 -0.97 -5.41
CA PHE A 22 -0.89 -0.49 -5.91
C PHE A 22 0.14 -0.35 -4.78
N LEU A 23 -0.22 0.27 -3.65
CA LEU A 23 0.68 0.41 -2.50
C LEU A 23 1.11 -0.95 -1.94
N VAL A 24 0.19 -1.91 -1.87
CA VAL A 24 0.48 -3.29 -1.47
C VAL A 24 1.47 -3.93 -2.44
N GLY A 25 1.24 -3.79 -3.75
CA GLY A 25 2.15 -4.29 -4.79
C GLY A 25 3.56 -3.70 -4.70
N GLN A 26 3.68 -2.41 -4.39
CA GLN A 26 4.97 -1.76 -4.14
C GLN A 26 5.70 -2.34 -2.93
N VAL A 27 4.98 -2.61 -1.83
CA VAL A 27 5.57 -3.28 -0.65
C VAL A 27 6.02 -4.69 -1.00
N MET A 28 5.20 -5.46 -1.72
CA MET A 28 5.54 -6.80 -2.18
C MET A 28 6.80 -6.79 -3.05
N LYS A 29 6.90 -5.84 -3.99
CA LYS A 29 8.07 -5.69 -4.87
C LYS A 29 9.36 -5.38 -4.09
N ILE A 30 9.31 -4.43 -3.15
CA ILE A 30 10.48 -4.06 -2.32
C ILE A 30 10.90 -5.23 -1.44
N SER A 31 9.93 -5.95 -0.87
CA SER A 31 10.19 -7.15 -0.06
C SER A 31 10.57 -8.38 -0.90
N LYS A 32 10.62 -8.26 -2.23
CA LYS A 32 10.85 -9.38 -3.17
C LYS A 32 9.92 -10.58 -2.91
N GLY A 33 8.67 -10.31 -2.52
CA GLY A 33 7.68 -11.34 -2.20
C GLY A 33 7.86 -12.03 -0.84
N GLN A 34 8.81 -11.59 -0.02
CA GLN A 34 9.04 -12.16 1.31
C GLN A 34 8.06 -11.64 2.36
N ALA A 35 7.47 -10.45 2.15
CA ALA A 35 6.51 -9.90 3.09
C ALA A 35 5.17 -10.64 3.02
N ASN A 36 4.55 -10.87 4.19
CA ASN A 36 3.24 -11.49 4.27
C ASN A 36 2.14 -10.54 3.73
N PRO A 37 1.37 -10.91 2.69
CA PRO A 37 0.33 -10.05 2.11
C PRO A 37 -0.75 -9.60 3.10
N LYS A 38 -1.16 -10.48 4.03
CA LYS A 38 -2.17 -10.15 5.06
C LYS A 38 -1.64 -9.08 6.01
N LEU A 39 -0.42 -9.27 6.50
CA LEU A 39 0.21 -8.34 7.43
C LEU A 39 0.47 -6.98 6.77
N VAL A 40 0.88 -6.98 5.49
CA VAL A 40 1.07 -5.74 4.72
C VAL A 40 -0.23 -4.99 4.53
N ASN A 41 -1.33 -5.67 4.21
CA ASN A 41 -2.65 -5.04 4.14
C ASN A 41 -3.06 -4.41 5.48
N GLU A 42 -2.89 -5.11 6.59
CA GLU A 42 -3.22 -4.59 7.92
C GLU A 42 -2.39 -3.36 8.29
N ILE A 43 -1.07 -3.42 8.07
CA ILE A 43 -0.18 -2.30 8.39
C ILE A 43 -0.50 -1.09 7.51
N LEU A 44 -0.75 -1.29 6.21
CA LEU A 44 -1.09 -0.20 5.30
C LEU A 44 -2.44 0.42 5.69
N ARG A 45 -3.47 -0.38 6.03
CA ARG A 45 -4.75 0.15 6.51
C ARG A 45 -4.63 0.94 7.81
N LYS A 46 -3.75 0.50 8.73
CA LYS A 46 -3.51 1.23 9.98
C LYS A 46 -2.76 2.55 9.80
N LYS A 47 -2.00 2.71 8.71
CA LYS A 47 -1.13 3.87 8.48
C LYS A 47 -1.71 4.93 7.53
N LEU A 48 -2.77 4.62 6.80
CA LEU A 48 -3.35 5.48 5.76
C LEU A 48 -4.63 6.17 6.26
#